data_AF-A0A6J4SQG0-F1
#
_entry.id   AF-A0A6J4SQG0-F1
#
_cell.length_a   1.000
_cell.length_b   1.000
_cell.length_c   1.000
_cell.angle_alpha   90.00
_cell.angle_beta   90.00
_cell.angle_gamma   90.00
#
_symmetry.space_group_name_H-M   'P 1'
#
loop_
_entity.id
_entity.type
_entity.pdbx_description
1 polymer ?
#
loop_
_entity_poly.entity_id
_entity_poly.type
_entity_poly.pdbx_seq_one_letter_code
_entity_poly.pdbx_strand_id
1 'polypeptide(L)'
;MARPAQTIDEQDLERALLRKSVDTLADRRDLCADCNRTPLIGESLHRYAGGVTVCELCSPLRRGEPVESERVRHSEFGLTVRVHRA
;
A
#
# COMPACT_ATOMS: atom_id res chain seq x y z
N MET A 1 20.95 -39.94 -13.54
CA MET A 1 19.72 -40.10 -12.73
C MET A 1 19.03 -38.74 -12.67
N ALA A 2 17.99 -38.49 -13.48
CA ALA A 2 17.23 -37.24 -13.42
C ALA A 2 16.26 -37.29 -12.23
N ARG A 3 16.26 -36.26 -11.37
CA ARG A 3 15.26 -36.12 -10.30
C ARG A 3 13.88 -35.97 -10.96
N PRO A 4 12.85 -36.71 -10.52
CA PRO A 4 11.50 -36.46 -11.00
C PRO A 4 11.13 -35.02 -10.66
N ALA A 5 10.63 -34.29 -11.65
CA ALA A 5 10.08 -32.97 -11.42
C ALA A 5 8.93 -33.12 -10.42
N GLN A 6 9.00 -32.41 -9.30
CA GLN A 6 7.88 -32.34 -8.37
C GLN A 6 6.73 -31.66 -9.11
N THR A 7 5.68 -32.42 -9.42
CA THR A 7 4.45 -31.87 -9.97
C THR A 7 3.73 -31.14 -8.85
N ILE A 8 3.60 -29.83 -9.00
CA ILE A 8 2.74 -28.98 -8.17
C ILE A 8 1.28 -29.27 -8.53
N ASP A 9 0.47 -29.55 -7.52
CA ASP A 9 -0.97 -29.76 -7.67
C ASP A 9 -1.73 -28.41 -7.73
N GLU A 10 -3.01 -28.43 -8.08
CA GLU A 10 -3.87 -27.25 -8.18
C GLU A 10 -3.79 -26.38 -6.92
N GLN A 11 -3.89 -26.99 -5.74
CA GLN A 11 -3.81 -26.27 -4.47
C GLN A 11 -2.45 -25.59 -4.23
N ASP A 12 -1.36 -26.20 -4.73
CA ASP A 12 -0.03 -25.58 -4.64
C ASP A 12 0.05 -24.34 -5.53
N LEU A 13 -0.51 -24.43 -6.74
CA LEU A 13 -0.58 -23.31 -7.67
C LEU A 13 -1.45 -22.18 -7.13
N GLU A 14 -2.64 -22.48 -6.60
CA GLU A 14 -3.54 -21.49 -5.98
C GLU A 14 -2.85 -20.74 -4.83
N ARG A 15 -2.17 -21.47 -3.93
CA ARG A 15 -1.41 -20.86 -2.84
C ARG A 15 -0.28 -19.97 -3.34
N ALA A 16 0.43 -20.39 -4.40
CA ALA A 16 1.50 -19.60 -4.99
C ALA A 16 0.98 -18.30 -5.61
N LEU A 17 -0.14 -18.37 -6.33
CA LEU A 17 -0.81 -17.20 -6.92
C LEU A 17 -1.36 -16.26 -5.85
N LEU A 18 -1.96 -16.82 -4.79
CA LEU A 18 -2.44 -16.03 -3.66
C LEU A 18 -1.29 -15.28 -2.98
N ARG A 19 -0.19 -15.95 -2.65
CA ARG A 19 0.99 -15.31 -2.06
C ARG A 19 1.51 -14.19 -2.94
N LYS A 20 1.74 -14.48 -4.23
CA LYS A 20 2.22 -13.48 -5.19
C LYS A 20 1.31 -12.25 -5.25
N SER A 21 0.00 -12.44 -5.28
CA SER A 21 -0.96 -11.33 -5.34
C SER A 21 -1.00 -10.51 -4.05
N VAL A 22 -0.99 -11.17 -2.89
CA VAL A 22 -0.92 -10.51 -1.58
C VAL A 22 0.38 -9.73 -1.41
N ASP A 23 1.52 -10.31 -1.78
CA ASP A 23 2.83 -9.65 -1.72
C ASP A 23 2.85 -8.42 -2.63
N THR A 24 2.38 -8.56 -3.88
CA THR A 24 2.27 -7.43 -4.81
C THR A 24 1.36 -6.31 -4.27
N LEU A 25 0.28 -6.67 -3.57
CA LEU A 25 -0.60 -5.70 -2.92
C LEU A 25 0.05 -5.06 -1.69
N ALA A 26 0.86 -5.80 -0.93
CA ALA A 26 1.58 -5.29 0.22
C ALA A 26 2.67 -4.29 -0.19
N ASP A 27 3.42 -4.59 -1.26
CA ASP A 27 4.47 -3.72 -1.80
C ASP A 27 3.95 -2.36 -2.29
N ARG A 28 2.67 -2.29 -2.67
CA ARG A 28 2.01 -1.05 -3.09
C ARG A 28 1.38 -0.26 -1.95
N ARG A 29 1.39 -0.78 -0.71
CA ARG A 29 0.85 -0.04 0.43
C ARG A 29 1.88 0.95 0.94
N ASP A 30 1.49 2.20 1.03
CA ASP A 30 2.25 3.19 1.78
C ASP A 30 2.23 2.80 3.27
N LEU A 31 3.42 2.59 3.84
CA LEU A 31 3.61 2.39 5.27
C LEU A 31 4.28 3.63 5.86
N CYS A 32 3.87 4.00 7.06
CA CYS A 32 4.56 5.04 7.80
C CYS A 32 5.96 4.57 8.18
N ALA A 33 7.01 5.30 7.81
CA ALA A 33 8.39 4.94 8.16
C ALA A 33 8.67 4.93 9.68
N ASP A 34 7.89 5.67 10.48
CA ASP A 34 8.14 5.82 11.90
C ASP A 34 7.37 4.81 12.78
N CYS A 35 6.11 4.53 12.46
CA CYS A 35 5.26 3.62 13.25
C CYS A 35 4.84 2.34 12.51
N ASN A 36 5.25 2.20 11.25
CA ASN A 36 5.01 1.04 10.39
C ASN A 36 3.53 0.68 10.14
N ARG A 37 2.58 1.54 10.55
CA ARG A 37 1.16 1.35 10.24
C ARG A 37 0.89 1.64 8.77
N THR A 38 -0.14 1.00 8.22
CA THR A 38 -0.76 1.40 6.96
C THR A 38 -1.74 2.55 7.22
N PRO A 39 -1.52 3.76 6.68
CA PRO A 39 -2.45 4.87 6.89
C PRO A 39 -3.81 4.60 6.26
N LEU A 40 -4.85 5.07 6.93
CA LEU A 40 -6.24 4.80 6.57
C LEU A 40 -6.71 5.76 5.47
N ILE A 41 -7.73 5.32 4.73
CA ILE A 41 -8.39 6.18 3.74
C ILE A 41 -8.84 7.48 4.39
N GLY A 42 -8.51 8.60 3.77
CA GLY A 42 -8.84 9.94 4.23
C GLY A 42 -7.78 10.60 5.11
N GLU A 43 -6.85 9.83 5.69
CA GLU A 43 -5.67 10.37 6.39
C GLU A 43 -4.68 10.99 5.40
N SER A 44 -3.75 11.79 5.92
CA SER A 44 -2.66 12.38 5.13
C SER A 44 -1.36 11.58 5.25
N LEU A 45 -0.71 11.36 4.11
CA LEU A 45 0.67 10.89 3.99
C LEU A 45 1.57 12.08 3.63
N HIS A 46 2.63 12.24 4.40
CA HIS A 46 3.57 13.35 4.26
C HIS A 46 4.92 12.81 3.76
N ARG A 47 5.36 13.29 2.60
CA ARG A 47 6.63 12.92 1.98
C ARG A 47 7.69 13.96 2.35
N TYR A 48 8.79 13.51 2.93
CA TYR A 48 9.93 14.35 3.32
C TYR A 48 11.06 14.24 2.30
N ALA A 49 11.98 15.21 2.35
CA ALA A 49 13.22 15.15 1.59
C ALA A 49 13.97 13.84 1.92
N GLY A 50 14.41 13.11 0.88
CA GLY A 50 15.00 11.77 1.02
C GLY A 50 14.02 10.62 0.81
N GLY A 51 12.77 10.88 0.40
CA GLY A 51 11.81 9.86 -0.02
C GLY A 51 11.11 9.15 1.14
N VAL A 52 11.27 9.65 2.37
CA VAL A 52 10.61 9.09 3.56
C VAL A 52 9.16 9.56 3.59
N THR A 53 8.23 8.62 3.72
CA THR A 53 6.81 8.90 3.89
C THR A 53 6.37 8.58 5.31
N VAL A 54 5.64 9.51 5.94
CA VAL A 54 5.09 9.35 7.30
C VAL A 54 3.61 9.66 7.33
N CYS A 55 2.90 9.05 8.27
CA CYS A 55 1.48 9.34 8.48
C CYS A 55 1.26 10.67 9.20
N GLU A 56 0.04 11.19 9.08
CA GLU A 56 -0.47 12.38 9.77
C GLU A 56 -0.20 12.40 11.28
N LEU A 57 -0.17 11.23 11.94
CA LEU A 57 0.11 11.13 13.39
C LEU A 57 1.60 11.28 13.72
N CYS A 58 2.49 10.86 12.81
CA CYS A 58 3.94 10.92 13.02
C CYS A 58 4.55 12.22 12.48
N SER A 59 3.91 12.87 11.51
CA SER A 59 4.39 14.13 10.93
C SER A 59 4.70 15.22 11.97
N PRO A 60 3.86 15.46 13.00
CA PRO A 60 4.13 16.48 14.02
C PRO A 60 5.37 16.18 14.90
N LEU A 61 5.82 14.92 14.94
CA LEU A 61 7.00 14.49 15.70
C LEU A 61 8.30 14.71 14.91
N ARG A 62 8.21 14.98 13.60
CA ARG A 62 9.37 15.26 12.75
C ARG A 62 9.67 16.75 12.69
N ARG A 63 10.96 17.07 12.58
CA ARG A 63 11.41 18.42 12.30
C ARG A 63 11.46 18.64 10.79
N GLY A 64 11.05 19.82 10.34
CA GLY A 64 11.03 20.20 8.93
C GLY A 64 9.64 20.04 8.31
N GLU A 65 9.43 20.79 7.22
CA GLU A 65 8.17 20.76 6.47
C GLU A 65 8.21 19.61 5.45
N PRO A 66 7.10 18.85 5.29
CA PRO A 66 6.98 17.92 4.19
C PRO A 66 7.13 18.60 2.83
N VAL A 67 7.78 17.91 1.90
CA VAL A 67 7.91 18.33 0.49
C VAL A 67 6.57 18.22 -0.21
N GLU A 68 5.77 17.21 0.16
CA GLU A 68 4.46 16.95 -0.41
C GLU A 68 3.58 16.26 0.62
N SER A 69 2.28 16.54 0.58
CA SER A 69 1.27 15.86 1.38
C SER A 69 0.15 15.38 0.48
N GLU A 70 -0.15 14.08 0.55
CA GLU A 70 -1.23 13.46 -0.22
C GLU A 70 -2.24 12.79 0.71
N ARG A 71 -3.53 12.91 0.42
CA ARG A 71 -4.55 12.14 1.12
C ARG A 71 -4.59 10.72 0.60
N VAL A 72 -4.58 9.76 1.53
CA VAL A 72 -4.78 8.35 1.22
C VAL A 72 -6.17 8.20 0.59
N ARG A 73 -6.20 7.75 -0.67
CA ARG A 73 -7.43 7.60 -1.43
C ARG A 73 -7.89 6.16 -1.38
N HIS A 74 -9.21 5.97 -1.38
CA HIS A 74 -9.80 4.65 -1.56
C HIS A 74 -9.40 4.07 -2.92
N SER A 75 -9.36 2.74 -3.05
CA SER A 75 -8.93 2.05 -4.27
C SER A 75 -9.81 2.36 -5.50
N GLU A 76 -11.06 2.77 -5.29
CA GLU A 76 -12.00 3.14 -6.36
C GLU A 76 -12.06 4.66 -6.60
N PHE A 77 -11.14 5.43 -6.02
CA PHE A 77 -11.07 6.86 -6.25
C PHE A 77 -10.91 7.16 -7.75
N GLY A 78 -11.82 7.95 -8.30
CA GLY A 78 -11.87 8.25 -9.74
C GLY A 78 -12.74 7.30 -10.56
N LEU A 79 -13.19 6.18 -9.98
CA LEU A 79 -14.16 5.25 -10.59
C LEU A 79 -15.61 5.52 -10.14
N THR A 80 -15.79 6.32 -9.08
CA THR A 80 -17.12 6.64 -8.53
C THR A 80 -17.87 7.67 -9.37
N VAL A 81 -19.14 7.39 -9.70
CA VAL A 81 -20.04 8.32 -10.40
C VAL A 81 -20.61 9.36 -9.42
N ARG A 82 -20.50 10.65 -9.76
CA ARG A 82 -21.12 11.74 -9.00
C ARG A 82 -22.57 11.93 -9.44
N VAL A 83 -23.52 11.64 -8.55
CA VAL A 83 -24.93 12.00 -8.72
C VAL A 83 -25.12 13.47 -8.36
N HIS A 84 -25.43 14.30 -9.36
CA HIS A 84 -25.86 15.69 -9.14
C HIS A 84 -27.35 15.70 -8.77
N ARG A 85 -27.70 16.34 -7.64
CA ARG A 85 -29.11 16.62 -7.32
C ARG A 85 -29.59 17.78 -8.19
N ALA A 86 -30.78 17.61 -8.79
CA ALA A 86 -31.52 18.64 -9.49
C ALA A 86 -32.21 19.61 -8.51
#